data_AF-A0A1F5LZL2-F1
#
_entry.id   AF-A0A1F5LZL2-F1
#
_cell.length_a   1.000
_cell.length_b   1.000
_cell.length_c   1.000
_cell.angle_alpha   90.00
_cell.angle_beta   90.00
_cell.angle_gamma   90.00
#
_symmetry.space_group_name_H-M   'P 1'
#
loop_
_entity.id
_entity.type
_entity.pdbx_description
1 polymer ?
#
loop_
_entity_poly.entity_id
_entity_poly.type
_entity_poly.pdbx_seq_one_letter_code
_entity_poly.pdbx_strand_id
1 'polypeptide(L)'
;MSTINSLLPKGAWDTHIHVFDPEKFPYATPRSYTPKEAPVVDYPMEVTGCTGLVVVHASMQGSSPAALVDTLNRQSSMPGFKLRGLATIDVDSITDAELDALHAAGVRGARMHEMAWGHGEQKGGEQITKKVKALASRLARLGWVIGIFCPLPAWAAMADMIRGLDPRVKIVADHFGSTFPGDEKTEDFQTLLSLIKEKRLFVKISGFERLYHGHPAGINSLATAAKAIIEAGPDQIVFGTDWPHTQLGVTRKGKTDEQRLNEIEGFREVDDLAHIKKIREWIPDDEIWQKLFVTNPQRIFE
;
A
#
# COMPACT_ATOMS: atom_id res chain seq x y z
N MET A 1 15.10 28.19 4.17
CA MET A 1 14.71 26.88 3.60
C MET A 1 13.97 26.13 4.69
N SER A 2 12.65 25.98 4.56
CA SER A 2 11.86 25.20 5.52
C SER A 2 12.26 23.74 5.42
N THR A 3 12.88 23.17 6.45
CA THR A 3 13.13 21.74 6.56
C THR A 3 11.79 21.00 6.76
N ILE A 4 11.65 19.80 6.17
CA ILE A 4 10.43 18.96 6.23
C ILE A 4 9.91 18.69 7.63
N ASN A 5 10.78 18.75 8.65
CA ASN A 5 10.39 18.60 10.06
C ASN A 5 9.33 19.61 10.53
N SER A 6 9.06 20.69 9.79
CA SER A 6 7.92 21.59 10.06
C SER A 6 6.65 21.26 9.28
N LEU A 7 6.72 20.48 8.19
CA LEU A 7 5.60 20.22 7.29
C LEU A 7 4.74 19.05 7.76
N LEU A 8 5.35 18.04 8.41
CA LEU A 8 4.64 16.87 8.89
C LEU A 8 4.44 16.90 10.40
N PRO A 9 3.31 16.38 10.90
CA PRO A 9 3.13 16.22 12.31
C PRO A 9 4.12 15.22 12.90
N LYS A 10 4.51 15.44 14.15
CA LYS A 10 5.37 14.49 14.89
C LYS A 10 4.70 13.11 14.95
N GLY A 11 5.47 12.07 14.64
CA GLY A 11 4.98 10.70 14.62
C GLY A 11 4.26 10.32 13.33
N ALA A 12 4.47 11.07 12.24
CA ALA A 12 3.93 10.76 10.91
C ALA A 12 4.29 9.35 10.44
N TRP A 13 3.37 8.76 9.68
CA TRP A 13 3.47 7.42 9.12
C TRP A 13 3.57 7.42 7.60
N ASP A 14 4.44 6.56 7.10
CA ASP A 14 4.45 6.07 5.74
C ASP A 14 3.89 4.64 5.72
N THR A 15 2.66 4.49 5.22
CA THR A 15 1.92 3.23 5.30
C THR A 15 2.13 2.31 4.09
N HIS A 16 3.08 2.63 3.22
CA HIS A 16 3.38 1.81 2.05
C HIS A 16 4.84 1.94 1.63
N ILE A 17 5.68 1.07 2.18
CA ILE A 17 7.04 0.89 1.70
C ILE A 17 7.33 -0.58 1.44
N HIS A 18 8.34 -0.87 0.64
CA HIS A 18 8.86 -2.20 0.40
C HIS A 18 10.33 -2.25 0.78
N VAL A 19 10.78 -3.34 1.40
CA VAL A 19 12.18 -3.52 1.78
C VAL A 19 12.70 -4.78 1.10
N PHE A 20 13.88 -4.68 0.50
CA PHE A 20 14.50 -5.74 -0.28
C PHE A 20 15.92 -6.03 0.20
N ASP A 21 16.16 -7.29 0.57
CA ASP A 21 17.47 -7.83 1.00
C ASP A 21 17.66 -9.18 0.29
N PRO A 22 17.92 -9.18 -1.04
CA PRO A 22 17.98 -10.40 -1.84
C PRO A 22 19.19 -11.29 -1.54
N GLU A 23 20.24 -10.75 -0.92
CA GLU A 23 21.41 -11.52 -0.51
C GLU A 23 21.03 -12.49 0.64
N LYS A 24 20.32 -11.98 1.65
CA LYS A 24 19.85 -12.80 2.78
C LYS A 24 18.56 -13.56 2.47
N PHE A 25 17.66 -12.96 1.69
CA PHE A 25 16.36 -13.51 1.34
C PHE A 25 16.15 -13.49 -0.18
N PRO A 26 16.67 -14.49 -0.91
CA PRO A 26 16.52 -14.57 -2.36
C PRO A 26 15.06 -14.47 -2.81
N TYR A 27 14.82 -13.74 -3.90
CA TYR A 27 13.48 -13.58 -4.46
C TYR A 27 12.92 -14.91 -4.98
N ALA A 28 11.59 -15.01 -4.98
CA ALA A 28 10.86 -16.17 -5.45
C ALA A 28 11.05 -16.41 -6.96
N THR A 29 10.82 -17.65 -7.37
CA THR A 29 10.72 -18.07 -8.77
C THR A 29 9.41 -18.85 -8.93
N PRO A 30 8.53 -18.47 -9.89
CA PRO A 30 8.66 -17.35 -10.81
C PRO A 30 8.42 -15.99 -10.14
N ARG A 31 8.90 -14.91 -10.78
CA ARG A 31 8.62 -13.51 -10.39
C ARG A 31 8.46 -12.62 -11.61
N SER A 32 7.73 -11.52 -11.47
CA SER A 32 7.45 -10.60 -12.58
C SER A 32 8.59 -9.65 -12.92
N TYR A 33 9.56 -9.47 -12.02
CA TYR A 33 10.77 -8.65 -12.17
C TYR A 33 11.76 -8.91 -11.02
N THR A 34 12.99 -8.41 -11.14
CA THR A 34 14.04 -8.47 -10.11
C THR A 34 14.47 -7.05 -9.73
N PRO A 35 14.04 -6.49 -8.59
CA PRO A 35 14.53 -5.18 -8.13
C PRO A 35 15.93 -5.28 -7.53
N LYS A 36 16.70 -4.19 -7.61
CA LYS A 36 17.91 -4.03 -6.78
C LYS A 36 17.57 -4.06 -5.28
N GLU A 37 18.60 -4.22 -4.45
CA GLU A 37 18.51 -4.11 -3.00
C GLU A 37 17.95 -2.74 -2.56
N ALA A 38 17.18 -2.75 -1.46
CA ALA A 38 16.59 -1.59 -0.82
C ALA A 38 16.38 -1.87 0.68
N PRO A 39 17.43 -1.79 1.52
CA PRO A 39 17.33 -2.10 2.93
C PRO A 39 16.61 -0.96 3.66
N VAL A 40 15.90 -1.27 4.74
CA VAL A 40 15.10 -0.28 5.48
C VAL A 40 15.94 0.90 6.02
N VAL A 41 17.25 0.70 6.20
CA VAL A 41 18.19 1.74 6.64
C VAL A 41 18.40 2.84 5.59
N ASP A 42 18.08 2.56 4.32
CA ASP A 42 18.16 3.52 3.21
C ASP A 42 16.83 4.27 3.02
N TYR A 43 15.84 4.05 3.88
CA TYR A 43 14.60 4.79 3.84
C TYR A 43 14.87 6.29 4.06
N PRO A 44 14.42 7.19 3.17
CA PRO A 44 14.79 8.61 3.17
C PRO A 44 14.01 9.42 4.21
N MET A 45 14.23 9.13 5.48
CA MET A 45 13.51 9.75 6.61
C MET A 45 13.65 11.27 6.66
N GLU A 46 14.76 11.81 6.18
CA GLU A 46 15.03 13.24 6.07
C GLU A 46 14.16 13.93 5.01
N VAL A 47 13.70 13.18 4.00
CA VAL A 47 12.78 13.63 2.95
C VAL A 47 11.33 13.44 3.39
N THR A 48 11.02 12.31 4.01
CA THR A 48 9.63 11.95 4.30
C THR A 48 9.19 12.35 5.70
N GLY A 49 10.08 12.65 6.64
CA GLY A 49 9.76 12.97 8.05
C GLY A 49 9.01 11.86 8.82
N CYS A 50 8.77 10.71 8.21
CA CYS A 50 7.95 9.64 8.77
C CYS A 50 8.79 8.75 9.69
N THR A 51 8.20 8.41 10.83
CA THR A 51 8.81 7.54 11.86
C THR A 51 7.98 6.29 12.11
N GLY A 52 6.69 6.30 11.77
CA GLY A 52 5.90 5.08 11.61
C GLY A 52 6.04 4.55 10.18
N LEU A 53 6.42 3.28 10.00
CA LEU A 53 6.58 2.68 8.68
C LEU A 53 5.77 1.38 8.60
N VAL A 54 5.03 1.21 7.52
CA VAL A 54 4.39 -0.08 7.19
C VAL A 54 5.13 -0.72 6.01
N VAL A 55 5.91 -1.75 6.33
CA VAL A 55 6.62 -2.57 5.36
C VAL A 55 5.62 -3.57 4.74
N VAL A 56 5.35 -3.39 3.46
CA VAL A 56 4.43 -4.22 2.70
C VAL A 56 5.21 -5.31 1.98
N HIS A 57 4.83 -6.56 2.20
CA HIS A 57 5.37 -7.70 1.48
C HIS A 57 5.08 -7.54 -0.02
N ALA A 58 6.13 -7.54 -0.84
CA ALA A 58 5.98 -7.37 -2.29
C ALA A 58 5.90 -8.71 -3.02
N SER A 59 5.35 -8.71 -4.24
CA SER A 59 5.02 -9.94 -4.96
C SER A 59 6.23 -10.81 -5.32
N MET A 60 7.39 -10.23 -5.59
CA MET A 60 8.61 -10.98 -5.95
C MET A 60 9.30 -11.67 -4.76
N GLN A 61 8.89 -11.40 -3.51
CA GLN A 61 9.34 -12.12 -2.31
C GLN A 61 8.53 -13.41 -2.09
N GLY A 62 7.47 -13.63 -2.89
CA GLY A 62 6.63 -14.82 -2.80
C GLY A 62 5.74 -14.83 -1.55
N SER A 63 5.59 -16.00 -0.95
CA SER A 63 4.72 -16.21 0.22
C SER A 63 5.47 -16.27 1.55
N SER A 64 6.81 -16.38 1.54
CA SER A 64 7.58 -16.47 2.78
C SER A 64 7.65 -15.12 3.50
N PRO A 65 7.15 -14.99 4.74
CA PRO A 65 7.18 -13.73 5.48
C PRO A 65 8.56 -13.45 6.11
N ALA A 66 9.57 -14.30 5.89
CA ALA A 66 10.85 -14.24 6.61
C ALA A 66 11.56 -12.90 6.46
N ALA A 67 11.65 -12.35 5.24
CA ALA A 67 12.27 -11.05 4.99
C ALA A 67 11.54 -9.90 5.70
N LEU A 68 10.20 -9.95 5.71
CA LEU A 68 9.37 -8.98 6.42
C LEU A 68 9.62 -9.07 7.92
N VAL A 69 9.53 -10.26 8.51
CA VAL A 69 9.74 -10.48 9.95
C VAL A 69 11.14 -10.06 10.37
N ASP A 70 12.17 -10.37 9.58
CA ASP A 70 13.53 -9.91 9.84
C ASP A 70 13.63 -8.39 9.89
N THR A 71 13.01 -7.71 8.92
CA THR A 71 12.96 -6.24 8.88
C THR A 71 12.26 -5.67 10.12
N LEU A 72 11.12 -6.23 10.52
CA LEU A 72 10.38 -5.75 11.69
C LEU A 72 11.16 -5.96 13.01
N ASN A 73 11.88 -7.07 13.13
CA ASN A 73 12.72 -7.36 14.30
C ASN A 73 13.90 -6.38 14.45
N ARG A 74 14.35 -5.76 13.34
CA ARG A 74 15.38 -4.70 13.37
C ARG A 74 14.88 -3.39 13.98
N GLN A 75 13.59 -3.23 14.30
CA GLN A 75 13.07 -2.01 14.94
C GLN A 75 13.86 -1.61 16.20
N SER A 76 14.32 -2.58 17.00
CA SER A 76 15.14 -2.32 18.20
C SER A 76 16.46 -1.59 17.90
N SER A 77 17.00 -1.75 16.69
CA SER A 77 18.18 -1.04 16.19
C SER A 77 17.86 0.28 15.47
N MET A 78 16.58 0.65 15.36
CA MET A 78 16.11 1.88 14.72
C MET A 78 15.37 2.76 15.75
N PRO A 79 16.10 3.40 16.68
CA PRO A 79 15.48 4.18 17.75
C PRO A 79 14.62 5.31 17.17
N GLY A 80 13.40 5.44 17.69
CA GLY A 80 12.42 6.42 17.23
C GLY A 80 11.53 5.94 16.08
N PHE A 81 11.84 4.81 15.44
CA PHE A 81 10.97 4.20 14.44
C PHE A 81 9.96 3.22 15.05
N LYS A 82 8.80 3.15 14.42
CA LYS A 82 7.77 2.14 14.67
C LYS A 82 7.48 1.40 13.37
N LEU A 83 7.82 0.13 13.31
CA LEU A 83 7.65 -0.72 12.14
C LEU A 83 6.41 -1.60 12.29
N ARG A 84 5.64 -1.71 11.22
CA ARG A 84 4.52 -2.64 11.06
C ARG A 84 4.59 -3.33 9.72
N GLY A 85 3.96 -4.50 9.61
CA GLY A 85 4.01 -5.30 8.41
C GLY A 85 2.65 -5.61 7.79
N LEU A 86 2.61 -5.69 6.45
CA LEU A 86 1.55 -6.39 5.73
C LEU A 86 2.15 -7.62 5.03
N ALA A 87 1.70 -8.82 5.39
CA ALA A 87 2.21 -10.07 4.85
C ALA A 87 1.31 -10.63 3.74
N THR A 88 1.88 -11.21 2.68
CA THR A 88 1.16 -12.16 1.83
C THR A 88 0.78 -13.39 2.67
N ILE A 89 -0.51 -13.69 2.79
CA ILE A 89 -1.02 -14.82 3.58
C ILE A 89 -1.69 -15.82 2.64
N ASP A 90 -1.28 -17.08 2.75
CA ASP A 90 -2.02 -18.21 2.20
C ASP A 90 -3.01 -18.71 3.24
N VAL A 91 -4.30 -18.41 3.04
CA VAL A 91 -5.37 -18.72 3.99
C VAL A 91 -5.63 -20.21 4.14
N ASP A 92 -5.24 -21.02 3.15
CA ASP A 92 -5.51 -22.46 3.13
C ASP A 92 -4.48 -23.24 3.95
N SER A 93 -3.26 -22.71 4.08
CA SER A 93 -2.15 -23.38 4.78
C SER A 93 -1.76 -22.73 6.10
N ILE A 94 -1.98 -21.42 6.28
CA ILE A 94 -1.56 -20.70 7.49
C ILE A 94 -2.33 -21.17 8.75
N THR A 95 -1.60 -21.48 9.80
CA THR A 95 -2.13 -21.82 11.13
C THR A 95 -2.36 -20.58 11.98
N ASP A 96 -3.21 -20.70 13.02
CA ASP A 96 -3.42 -19.60 13.96
C ASP A 96 -2.16 -19.26 14.77
N ALA A 97 -1.33 -20.26 15.09
CA ALA A 97 -0.06 -20.05 15.78
C ALA A 97 0.94 -19.27 14.93
N GLU A 98 1.01 -19.52 13.61
CA GLU A 98 1.83 -18.73 12.70
C GLU A 98 1.31 -17.29 12.58
N LEU A 99 -0.01 -17.09 12.51
CA LEU A 99 -0.59 -15.76 12.52
C LEU A 99 -0.29 -14.99 13.83
N ASP A 100 -0.33 -15.66 14.97
CA ASP A 100 0.03 -15.08 16.27
C ASP A 100 1.52 -14.71 16.33
N ALA A 101 2.39 -15.56 15.78
CA ALA A 101 3.83 -15.27 15.66
C ALA A 101 4.09 -14.06 14.76
N LEU A 102 3.39 -13.94 13.62
CA LEU A 102 3.46 -12.77 12.76
C LEU A 102 2.95 -11.51 13.48
N HIS A 103 1.85 -11.62 14.25
CA HIS A 103 1.34 -10.50 15.04
C HIS A 103 2.36 -10.04 16.08
N ALA A 104 3.00 -10.97 16.78
CA ALA A 104 4.05 -10.68 17.76
C ALA A 104 5.28 -10.02 17.13
N ALA A 105 5.64 -10.41 15.89
CA ALA A 105 6.71 -9.77 15.11
C ALA A 105 6.35 -8.35 14.60
N GLY A 106 5.09 -7.91 14.73
CA GLY A 106 4.64 -6.58 14.31
C GLY A 106 3.82 -6.54 13.01
N VAL A 107 3.46 -7.70 12.43
CA VAL A 107 2.51 -7.74 11.31
C VAL A 107 1.12 -7.32 11.80
N ARG A 108 0.43 -6.51 11.00
CA ARG A 108 -0.91 -5.96 11.31
C ARG A 108 -1.90 -6.09 10.15
N GLY A 109 -1.55 -6.87 9.14
CA GLY A 109 -2.49 -7.17 8.08
C GLY A 109 -1.96 -8.09 7.01
N ALA A 110 -2.88 -8.46 6.13
CA ALA A 110 -2.58 -9.19 4.92
C ALA A 110 -2.44 -8.23 3.73
N ARG A 111 -1.59 -8.60 2.77
CA ARG A 111 -1.44 -7.94 1.47
C ARG A 111 -2.01 -8.83 0.37
N MET A 112 -2.83 -8.23 -0.49
CA MET A 112 -3.31 -8.81 -1.74
C MET A 112 -2.86 -7.94 -2.91
N HIS A 113 -2.04 -8.50 -3.80
CA HIS A 113 -1.65 -7.87 -5.05
C HIS A 113 -2.38 -8.57 -6.21
N GLU A 114 -3.45 -7.95 -6.70
CA GLU A 114 -4.34 -8.52 -7.72
C GLU A 114 -4.35 -7.66 -8.99
N MET A 115 -3.26 -6.97 -9.29
CA MET A 115 -3.04 -6.25 -10.54
C MET A 115 -2.13 -7.06 -11.48
N ALA A 116 -2.57 -7.26 -12.73
CA ALA A 116 -1.81 -8.04 -13.70
C ALA A 116 -0.68 -7.23 -14.38
N TRP A 117 -0.76 -5.90 -14.50
CA TRP A 117 0.35 -5.04 -14.95
C TRP A 117 1.21 -5.56 -16.12
N GLY A 118 0.60 -6.27 -17.09
CA GLY A 118 1.29 -6.83 -18.26
C GLY A 118 1.89 -8.24 -18.09
N HIS A 119 1.62 -8.93 -16.98
CA HIS A 119 2.04 -10.31 -16.73
C HIS A 119 0.96 -11.11 -15.97
N GLY A 120 0.61 -12.29 -16.49
CA GLY A 120 -0.42 -13.15 -15.90
C GLY A 120 -1.85 -12.67 -16.14
N GLU A 121 -2.82 -13.40 -15.60
CA GLU A 121 -4.24 -13.09 -15.76
C GLU A 121 -4.71 -12.07 -14.71
N GLN A 122 -5.42 -11.04 -15.16
CA GLN A 122 -6.12 -10.11 -14.29
C GLN A 122 -7.29 -10.84 -13.63
N LYS A 123 -7.21 -11.05 -12.32
CA LYS A 123 -8.32 -11.68 -11.60
C LYS A 123 -9.53 -10.77 -11.60
N GLY A 124 -10.69 -11.37 -11.88
CA GLY A 124 -11.99 -10.70 -11.79
C GLY A 124 -12.42 -10.51 -10.32
N GLY A 125 -13.39 -9.61 -10.11
CA GLY A 125 -13.90 -9.26 -8.78
C GLY A 125 -14.38 -10.46 -7.94
N GLU A 126 -14.93 -11.51 -8.56
CA GLU A 126 -15.40 -12.70 -7.84
C GLU A 126 -14.25 -13.47 -7.17
N GLN A 127 -13.11 -13.63 -7.85
CA GLN A 127 -11.95 -14.34 -7.30
C GLN A 127 -11.34 -13.55 -6.14
N ILE A 128 -11.24 -12.22 -6.30
CA ILE A 128 -10.77 -11.32 -5.24
C ILE A 128 -11.74 -11.38 -4.05
N THR A 129 -13.05 -11.36 -4.30
CA THR A 129 -14.10 -11.47 -3.27
C THR A 129 -13.94 -12.72 -2.41
N LYS A 130 -13.72 -13.88 -3.02
CA LYS A 130 -13.53 -15.16 -2.30
C LYS A 130 -12.33 -15.08 -1.35
N LYS A 131 -11.21 -14.55 -1.83
CA LYS A 131 -9.98 -14.38 -1.03
C LYS A 131 -10.17 -13.41 0.12
N VAL A 132 -10.81 -12.25 -0.11
CA VAL A 132 -11.07 -11.26 0.94
C VAL A 132 -11.96 -11.87 2.04
N LYS A 133 -13.02 -12.61 1.68
CA LYS A 133 -13.87 -13.29 2.67
C LYS A 133 -13.08 -14.30 3.52
N ALA A 134 -12.24 -15.12 2.90
CA ALA A 134 -11.43 -16.11 3.60
C ALA A 134 -10.44 -15.44 4.58
N LEU A 135 -9.74 -14.39 4.13
CA LEU A 135 -8.85 -13.60 4.98
C LEU A 135 -9.62 -12.92 6.12
N ALA A 136 -10.73 -12.25 5.81
CA ALA A 136 -11.53 -11.53 6.80
C ALA A 136 -11.97 -12.44 7.95
N SER A 137 -12.39 -13.67 7.65
CA SER A 137 -12.80 -14.64 8.65
C SER A 137 -11.65 -15.03 9.61
N ARG A 138 -10.44 -15.24 9.08
CA ARG A 138 -9.26 -15.62 9.90
C ARG A 138 -8.68 -14.44 10.68
N LEU A 139 -8.69 -13.25 10.09
CA LEU A 139 -7.96 -12.08 10.58
C LEU A 139 -8.76 -11.20 11.53
N ALA A 140 -10.10 -11.32 11.58
CA ALA A 140 -10.95 -10.52 12.45
C ALA A 140 -10.54 -10.58 13.93
N ARG A 141 -10.08 -11.76 14.41
CA ARG A 141 -9.63 -11.94 15.80
C ARG A 141 -8.37 -11.14 16.15
N LEU A 142 -7.56 -10.79 15.15
CA LEU A 142 -6.31 -10.06 15.31
C LEU A 142 -6.47 -8.54 15.12
N GLY A 143 -7.66 -8.08 14.72
CA GLY A 143 -7.90 -6.68 14.34
C GLY A 143 -7.09 -6.26 13.10
N TRP A 144 -6.64 -7.23 12.31
CA TRP A 144 -5.76 -6.99 11.16
C TRP A 144 -6.50 -6.34 9.99
N VAL A 145 -5.75 -5.56 9.22
CA VAL A 145 -6.23 -4.99 7.95
C VAL A 145 -6.02 -5.96 6.79
N ILE A 146 -6.76 -5.75 5.70
CA ILE A 146 -6.50 -6.38 4.39
C ILE A 146 -6.19 -5.25 3.40
N GLY A 147 -4.92 -5.10 3.05
CA GLY A 147 -4.46 -4.17 2.02
C GLY A 147 -4.57 -4.80 0.64
N ILE A 148 -5.29 -4.16 -0.29
CA ILE A 148 -5.59 -4.71 -1.61
C ILE A 148 -5.18 -3.69 -2.67
N PHE A 149 -4.36 -4.16 -3.62
CA PHE A 149 -4.12 -3.46 -4.87
C PHE A 149 -4.83 -4.22 -6.00
N CYS A 150 -5.90 -3.63 -6.53
CA CYS A 150 -6.70 -4.16 -7.64
C CYS A 150 -7.27 -3.02 -8.50
N PRO A 151 -7.78 -3.32 -9.72
CA PRO A 151 -8.36 -2.30 -10.60
C PRO A 151 -9.61 -1.66 -9.99
N LEU A 152 -9.92 -0.42 -10.39
CA LEU A 152 -11.07 0.32 -9.88
C LEU A 152 -12.42 -0.44 -9.99
N PRO A 153 -12.76 -1.08 -11.13
CA PRO A 153 -14.01 -1.84 -11.26
C PRO A 153 -14.14 -3.02 -10.29
N ALA A 154 -13.01 -3.56 -9.80
CA ALA A 154 -13.06 -4.64 -8.81
C ALA A 154 -13.62 -4.16 -7.47
N TRP A 155 -13.41 -2.89 -7.09
CA TRP A 155 -14.00 -2.32 -5.87
C TRP A 155 -15.51 -2.26 -5.96
N ALA A 156 -16.04 -1.86 -7.11
CA ALA A 156 -17.48 -1.85 -7.35
C ALA A 156 -18.07 -3.26 -7.27
N ALA A 157 -17.42 -4.24 -7.91
CA ALA A 157 -17.82 -5.64 -7.85
C ALA A 157 -17.78 -6.24 -6.43
N MET A 158 -16.91 -5.73 -5.55
CA MET A 158 -16.77 -6.17 -4.16
C MET A 158 -17.66 -5.42 -3.17
N ALA A 159 -18.33 -4.34 -3.58
CA ALA A 159 -18.93 -3.36 -2.66
C ALA A 159 -19.90 -3.97 -1.65
N ASP A 160 -20.85 -4.79 -2.11
CA ASP A 160 -21.85 -5.41 -1.22
C ASP A 160 -21.22 -6.44 -0.27
N MET A 161 -20.20 -7.15 -0.72
CA MET A 161 -19.43 -8.03 0.16
C MET A 161 -18.72 -7.22 1.25
N ILE A 162 -18.03 -6.14 0.87
CA ILE A 162 -17.30 -5.27 1.82
C ILE A 162 -18.26 -4.69 2.86
N ARG A 163 -19.46 -4.25 2.46
CA ARG A 163 -20.50 -3.78 3.38
C ARG A 163 -20.95 -4.85 4.38
N GLY A 164 -21.01 -6.10 3.93
CA GLY A 164 -21.40 -7.26 4.74
C GLY A 164 -20.30 -7.82 5.63
N LEU A 165 -19.05 -7.35 5.52
CA LEU A 165 -17.96 -7.80 6.40
C LEU A 165 -18.17 -7.36 7.85
N ASP A 166 -17.62 -8.16 8.76
CA ASP A 166 -17.47 -7.77 10.17
C ASP A 166 -16.75 -6.42 10.24
N PRO A 167 -17.33 -5.40 10.90
CA PRO A 167 -16.76 -4.05 10.93
C PRO A 167 -15.39 -3.97 11.61
N ARG A 168 -14.94 -5.02 12.32
CA ARG A 168 -13.58 -5.13 12.87
C ARG A 168 -12.53 -5.36 11.80
N VAL A 169 -12.87 -5.99 10.69
CA VAL A 169 -11.96 -6.19 9.54
C VAL A 169 -11.90 -4.89 8.76
N LYS A 170 -10.71 -4.32 8.62
CA LYS A 170 -10.50 -3.08 7.85
C LYS A 170 -9.95 -3.41 6.48
N ILE A 171 -10.63 -2.97 5.43
CA ILE A 171 -10.12 -3.06 4.06
C ILE A 171 -9.41 -1.76 3.72
N VAL A 172 -8.23 -1.87 3.09
CA VAL A 172 -7.42 -0.72 2.67
C VAL A 172 -7.16 -0.84 1.17
N ALA A 173 -7.67 0.12 0.39
CA ALA A 173 -7.36 0.25 -1.01
C ALA A 173 -5.99 0.91 -1.20
N ASP A 174 -5.09 0.21 -1.88
CA ASP A 174 -3.79 0.77 -2.23
C ASP A 174 -3.92 1.78 -3.38
N HIS A 175 -3.02 2.78 -3.39
CA HIS A 175 -2.82 3.73 -4.49
C HIS A 175 -4.11 4.34 -5.06
N PHE A 176 -4.85 5.10 -4.26
CA PHE A 176 -6.13 5.73 -4.66
C PHE A 176 -7.19 4.74 -5.18
N GLY A 177 -7.09 3.46 -4.80
CA GLY A 177 -7.95 2.41 -5.34
C GLY A 177 -7.76 2.16 -6.84
N SER A 178 -6.57 2.47 -7.37
CA SER A 178 -6.25 2.43 -8.80
C SER A 178 -7.12 3.38 -9.64
N THR A 179 -7.41 4.57 -9.12
CA THR A 179 -8.14 5.61 -9.85
C THR A 179 -7.16 6.41 -10.72
N PHE A 180 -7.32 6.31 -12.03
CA PHE A 180 -6.55 7.07 -13.03
C PHE A 180 -7.28 8.37 -13.43
N PRO A 181 -6.59 9.38 -13.98
CA PRO A 181 -7.24 10.59 -14.50
C PRO A 181 -8.35 10.26 -15.50
N GLY A 182 -9.54 10.79 -15.25
CA GLY A 182 -10.77 10.52 -16.01
C GLY A 182 -11.70 9.53 -15.31
N ASP A 183 -11.16 8.63 -14.47
CA ASP A 183 -11.97 7.64 -13.75
C ASP A 183 -12.87 8.29 -12.70
N GLU A 184 -12.57 9.51 -12.25
CA GLU A 184 -13.40 10.23 -11.27
C GLU A 184 -14.85 10.47 -11.73
N LYS A 185 -15.10 10.29 -13.02
CA LYS A 185 -16.41 10.46 -13.68
C LYS A 185 -17.20 9.15 -13.79
N THR A 186 -16.61 8.02 -13.40
CA THR A 186 -17.20 6.68 -13.56
C THR A 186 -18.09 6.31 -12.37
N GLU A 187 -19.04 5.39 -12.59
CA GLU A 187 -19.86 4.82 -11.51
C GLU A 187 -19.03 3.96 -10.54
N ASP A 188 -17.96 3.32 -11.03
CA ASP A 188 -17.04 2.54 -10.19
C ASP A 188 -16.34 3.44 -9.16
N PHE A 189 -15.92 4.64 -9.56
CA PHE A 189 -15.39 5.64 -8.63
C PHE A 189 -16.42 6.12 -7.62
N GLN A 190 -17.66 6.38 -8.05
CA GLN A 190 -18.73 6.74 -7.11
C GLN A 190 -18.99 5.64 -6.08
N THR A 191 -18.89 4.37 -6.50
CA THR A 191 -18.99 3.23 -5.61
C THR A 191 -17.83 3.19 -4.60
N LEU A 192 -16.59 3.42 -5.05
CA LEU A 192 -15.43 3.58 -4.16
C LEU A 192 -15.69 4.67 -3.11
N LEU A 193 -16.14 5.86 -3.53
CA LEU A 193 -16.46 6.96 -2.61
C LEU A 193 -17.57 6.60 -1.61
N SER A 194 -18.57 5.80 -2.03
CA SER A 194 -19.64 5.34 -1.12
C SER A 194 -19.09 4.45 -0.01
N LEU A 195 -18.19 3.50 -0.33
CA LEU A 195 -17.56 2.63 0.67
C LEU A 195 -16.70 3.42 1.68
N ILE A 196 -16.04 4.47 1.20
CA ILE A 196 -15.29 5.40 2.05
C ILE A 196 -16.22 6.15 3.01
N LYS A 197 -17.30 6.76 2.49
CA LYS A 197 -18.32 7.48 3.29
C LYS A 197 -18.97 6.60 4.33
N GLU A 198 -19.23 5.35 3.98
CA GLU A 198 -19.80 4.32 4.86
C GLU A 198 -18.80 3.79 5.90
N LYS A 199 -17.56 4.28 5.91
CA LYS A 199 -16.46 3.84 6.79
C LYS A 199 -16.13 2.35 6.65
N ARG A 200 -16.28 1.82 5.44
CA ARG A 200 -16.01 0.42 5.08
C ARG A 200 -14.70 0.24 4.35
N LEU A 201 -14.11 1.32 3.83
CA LEU A 201 -12.88 1.27 3.06
C LEU A 201 -11.97 2.43 3.44
N PHE A 202 -10.72 2.10 3.80
CA PHE A 202 -9.63 3.06 3.84
C PHE A 202 -8.96 3.15 2.47
N VAL A 203 -8.36 4.29 2.15
CA VAL A 203 -7.60 4.50 0.92
C VAL A 203 -6.21 5.04 1.23
N LYS A 204 -5.19 4.44 0.61
CA LYS A 204 -3.83 4.98 0.65
C LYS A 204 -3.64 6.05 -0.43
N ILE A 205 -3.38 7.27 -0.01
CA ILE A 205 -2.94 8.39 -0.84
C ILE A 205 -1.44 8.14 -1.13
N SER A 206 -1.16 7.36 -2.18
CA SER A 206 0.16 6.77 -2.47
C SER A 206 0.33 6.40 -3.94
N GLY A 207 1.56 6.08 -4.37
CA GLY A 207 1.84 5.52 -5.70
C GLY A 207 1.47 6.43 -6.88
N PHE A 208 1.64 7.74 -6.72
CA PHE A 208 1.20 8.77 -7.66
C PHE A 208 1.69 8.54 -9.09
N GLU A 209 2.98 8.20 -9.23
CA GLU A 209 3.66 7.95 -10.50
C GLU A 209 3.16 6.71 -11.24
N ARG A 210 2.42 5.83 -10.54
CA ARG A 210 1.69 4.73 -11.16
C ARG A 210 0.38 5.17 -11.79
N LEU A 211 -0.20 6.29 -11.37
CA LEU A 211 -1.59 6.63 -11.66
C LEU A 211 -1.76 7.64 -12.79
N TYR A 212 -0.70 8.29 -13.26
CA TYR A 212 -0.82 9.24 -14.38
C TYR A 212 -0.19 8.75 -15.69
N HIS A 213 0.54 7.62 -15.75
CA HIS A 213 0.97 6.97 -17.01
C HIS A 213 1.54 7.92 -18.10
N GLY A 214 2.33 8.93 -17.73
CA GLY A 214 2.87 9.91 -18.68
C GLY A 214 1.91 11.02 -19.10
N HIS A 215 0.78 11.18 -18.40
CA HIS A 215 -0.17 12.27 -18.61
C HIS A 215 0.55 13.63 -18.54
N PRO A 216 0.30 14.56 -19.49
CA PRO A 216 1.07 15.81 -19.60
C PRO A 216 1.06 16.68 -18.34
N ALA A 217 0.00 16.60 -17.54
CA ALA A 217 -0.17 17.37 -16.30
C ALA A 217 0.37 16.67 -15.03
N GLY A 218 0.98 15.48 -15.14
CA GLY A 218 1.57 14.74 -14.02
C GLY A 218 0.64 14.57 -12.82
N ILE A 219 1.16 14.72 -11.60
CA ILE A 219 0.41 14.63 -10.35
C ILE A 219 -0.84 15.53 -10.27
N ASN A 220 -0.83 16.70 -10.93
CA ASN A 220 -1.98 17.61 -10.88
C ASN A 220 -3.24 17.00 -11.53
N SER A 221 -3.07 16.02 -12.42
CA SER A 221 -4.20 15.29 -13.02
C SER A 221 -4.99 14.45 -12.02
N LEU A 222 -4.42 14.14 -10.86
CA LEU A 222 -5.08 13.39 -9.79
C LEU A 222 -5.87 14.28 -8.82
N ALA A 223 -5.76 15.61 -8.93
CA ALA A 223 -6.28 16.53 -7.92
C ALA A 223 -7.79 16.37 -7.68
N THR A 224 -8.58 16.16 -8.73
CA THR A 224 -10.03 15.97 -8.61
C THR A 224 -10.37 14.69 -7.84
N ALA A 225 -9.79 13.55 -8.25
CA ALA A 225 -9.98 12.27 -7.60
C ALA A 225 -9.49 12.29 -6.15
N ALA A 226 -8.31 12.86 -5.91
CA ALA A 226 -7.72 12.97 -4.58
C ALA A 226 -8.61 13.76 -3.62
N LYS A 227 -9.06 14.95 -4.02
CA LYS A 227 -9.95 15.79 -3.21
C LYS A 227 -11.28 15.08 -2.93
N ALA A 228 -11.87 14.42 -3.92
CA ALA A 228 -13.11 13.68 -3.72
C ALA A 228 -12.95 12.51 -2.73
N ILE A 229 -11.84 11.77 -2.78
CA ILE A 229 -11.51 10.70 -1.81
C ILE A 229 -11.35 11.28 -0.39
N ILE A 230 -10.59 12.37 -0.26
CA ILE A 230 -10.34 13.04 1.02
C ILE A 230 -11.65 13.55 1.62
N GLU A 231 -12.48 14.22 0.81
CA GLU A 231 -13.79 14.75 1.23
C GLU A 231 -14.78 13.63 1.60
N ALA A 232 -14.76 12.52 0.87
CA ALA A 232 -15.61 11.36 1.15
C ALA A 232 -15.34 10.74 2.53
N GLY A 233 -14.11 10.80 3.03
CA GLY A 233 -13.78 10.25 4.33
C GLY A 233 -12.40 10.70 4.82
N PRO A 234 -12.31 11.86 5.52
CA PRO A 234 -11.04 12.31 6.09
C PRO A 234 -10.52 11.36 7.18
N ASP A 235 -11.41 10.59 7.80
CA ASP A 235 -11.04 9.52 8.72
C ASP A 235 -10.62 8.23 7.98
N GLN A 236 -10.75 8.13 6.66
CA GLN A 236 -10.54 6.89 5.89
C GLN A 236 -9.36 6.99 4.92
N ILE A 237 -8.46 7.94 5.12
CA ILE A 237 -7.27 8.12 4.30
C ILE A 237 -5.99 7.90 5.10
N VAL A 238 -4.98 7.30 4.47
CA VAL A 238 -3.62 7.19 5.02
C VAL A 238 -2.60 7.52 3.94
N PHE A 239 -1.42 8.01 4.32
CA PHE A 239 -0.34 8.32 3.37
C PHE A 239 0.59 7.12 3.13
N GLY A 240 1.16 7.01 1.94
CA GLY A 240 2.33 6.16 1.71
C GLY A 240 3.15 6.61 0.50
N THR A 241 4.47 6.47 0.56
CA THR A 241 5.36 6.87 -0.55
C THR A 241 5.32 5.89 -1.70
N ASP A 242 5.18 4.59 -1.40
CA ASP A 242 5.51 3.48 -2.31
C ASP A 242 7.01 3.33 -2.57
N TRP A 243 7.85 3.82 -1.64
CA TRP A 243 9.28 3.56 -1.63
C TRP A 243 9.55 2.04 -1.70
N PRO A 244 10.53 1.57 -2.50
CA PRO A 244 11.60 2.32 -3.13
C PRO A 244 11.28 2.70 -4.59
N HIS A 245 10.00 2.84 -4.98
CA HIS A 245 9.63 3.30 -6.32
C HIS A 245 10.05 2.35 -7.46
N THR A 246 9.81 1.04 -7.29
CA THR A 246 10.05 -0.01 -8.31
C THR A 246 9.45 0.35 -9.67
N GLN A 247 10.06 -0.04 -10.80
CA GLN A 247 9.60 0.30 -12.16
C GLN A 247 8.12 0.00 -12.44
N LEU A 248 7.56 0.70 -13.43
CA LEU A 248 6.14 0.57 -13.78
C LEU A 248 5.90 -0.75 -14.50
N GLY A 249 4.73 -1.37 -14.30
CA GLY A 249 4.40 -2.63 -14.97
C GLY A 249 4.55 -2.58 -16.49
N VAL A 250 4.18 -1.45 -17.09
CA VAL A 250 4.27 -1.23 -18.55
C VAL A 250 5.68 -1.35 -19.11
N THR A 251 6.74 -1.11 -18.32
CA THR A 251 8.14 -1.26 -18.78
C THR A 251 8.57 -2.73 -18.84
N ARG A 252 7.77 -3.65 -18.29
CA ARG A 252 8.05 -5.09 -18.22
C ARG A 252 7.31 -5.88 -19.31
N LYS A 253 6.47 -5.20 -20.10
CA LYS A 253 5.72 -5.82 -21.19
C LYS A 253 6.70 -6.39 -22.24
N GLY A 254 6.53 -7.67 -22.57
CA GLY A 254 7.35 -8.36 -23.57
C GLY A 254 8.65 -8.98 -23.05
N LYS A 255 9.02 -8.80 -21.77
CA LYS A 255 10.15 -9.53 -21.17
C LYS A 255 9.86 -11.03 -21.09
N THR A 256 10.87 -11.86 -21.36
CA THR A 256 10.82 -13.31 -21.09
C THR A 256 10.99 -13.59 -19.61
N ASP A 257 10.70 -14.81 -19.16
CA ASP A 257 10.94 -15.20 -17.77
C ASP A 257 12.42 -15.14 -17.41
N GLU A 258 13.30 -15.56 -18.31
CA GLU A 258 14.75 -15.44 -18.12
C GLU A 258 15.19 -13.98 -17.91
N GLN A 259 14.66 -13.06 -18.72
CA GLN A 259 14.93 -11.62 -18.56
C GLN A 259 14.42 -11.09 -17.21
N ARG A 260 13.23 -11.49 -16.79
CA ARG A 260 12.67 -11.09 -15.48
C ARG A 260 13.54 -11.57 -14.31
N LEU A 261 14.16 -12.75 -14.44
CA LEU A 261 15.00 -13.34 -13.42
C LEU A 261 16.40 -12.70 -13.37
N ASN A 262 16.99 -12.38 -14.53
CA ASN A 262 18.40 -12.00 -14.63
C ASN A 262 18.63 -10.48 -14.75
N GLU A 263 17.65 -9.71 -15.26
CA GLU A 263 17.78 -8.25 -15.38
C GLU A 263 17.40 -7.57 -14.07
N ILE A 264 18.40 -7.06 -13.35
CA ILE A 264 18.20 -6.27 -12.13
C ILE A 264 17.69 -4.87 -12.51
N GLU A 265 16.49 -4.53 -12.05
CA GLU A 265 15.85 -3.23 -12.26
C GLU A 265 16.27 -2.23 -11.17
N GLY A 266 16.68 -1.04 -11.60
CA GLY A 266 16.82 0.13 -10.72
C GLY A 266 15.46 0.70 -10.31
N PHE A 267 15.50 1.71 -9.45
CA PHE A 267 14.30 2.43 -8.99
C PHE A 267 14.05 3.70 -9.80
N ARG A 268 12.80 4.17 -9.81
CA ARG A 268 12.48 5.49 -10.35
C ARG A 268 13.01 6.57 -9.42
N GLU A 269 13.46 7.68 -9.98
CA GLU A 269 13.70 8.90 -9.21
C GLU A 269 12.36 9.61 -8.98
N VAL A 270 11.93 9.68 -7.72
CA VAL A 270 10.66 10.28 -7.31
C VAL A 270 10.93 11.33 -6.25
N ASP A 271 10.37 12.52 -6.43
CA ASP A 271 10.43 13.61 -5.46
C ASP A 271 9.27 13.48 -4.46
N ASP A 272 9.48 12.65 -3.42
CA ASP A 272 8.48 12.41 -2.37
C ASP A 272 8.11 13.72 -1.63
N LEU A 273 9.04 14.68 -1.52
CA LEU A 273 8.74 15.98 -0.94
C LEU A 273 7.77 16.78 -1.82
N ALA A 274 7.93 16.77 -3.13
CA ALA A 274 6.99 17.39 -4.05
C ALA A 274 5.60 16.76 -3.94
N HIS A 275 5.51 15.43 -3.79
CA HIS A 275 4.25 14.74 -3.54
C HIS A 275 3.61 15.20 -2.21
N ILE A 276 4.35 15.20 -1.12
CA ILE A 276 3.85 15.65 0.20
C ILE A 276 3.35 17.10 0.13
N LYS A 277 4.12 18.01 -0.49
CA LYS A 277 3.71 19.41 -0.70
C LYS A 277 2.42 19.50 -1.50
N LYS A 278 2.27 18.68 -2.54
CA LYS A 278 1.06 18.66 -3.37
C LYS A 278 -0.16 18.16 -2.59
N ILE A 279 -0.01 17.14 -1.74
CA ILE A 279 -1.09 16.69 -0.86
C ILE A 279 -1.45 17.80 0.14
N ARG A 280 -0.46 18.55 0.67
CA ARG A 280 -0.73 19.68 1.56
C ARG A 280 -1.56 20.77 0.88
N GLU A 281 -1.38 21.01 -0.41
CA GLU A 281 -2.26 21.92 -1.18
C GLU A 281 -3.71 21.39 -1.28
N TRP A 282 -3.91 20.08 -1.30
CA TRP A 282 -5.24 19.47 -1.32
C TRP A 282 -5.88 19.38 0.06
N ILE A 283 -5.07 19.35 1.13
CA ILE A 283 -5.48 19.25 2.53
C ILE A 283 -4.94 20.46 3.31
N PRO A 284 -5.55 21.64 3.14
CA PRO A 284 -5.16 22.83 3.90
C PRO A 284 -5.52 22.72 5.38
N ASP A 285 -6.53 21.90 5.71
CA ASP A 285 -7.02 21.64 7.05
C ASP A 285 -6.03 20.80 7.87
N ASP A 286 -5.59 21.32 9.01
CA ASP A 286 -4.59 20.69 9.87
C ASP A 286 -5.12 19.45 10.61
N GLU A 287 -6.42 19.36 10.89
CA GLU A 287 -7.02 18.17 11.50
C GLU A 287 -7.02 17.01 10.51
N ILE A 288 -7.39 17.26 9.24
CA ILE A 288 -7.34 16.24 8.19
C ILE A 288 -5.88 15.86 7.90
N TRP A 289 -4.95 16.81 7.93
CA TRP A 289 -3.51 16.54 7.78
C TRP A 289 -2.98 15.63 8.90
N GLN A 290 -3.35 15.92 10.16
CA GLN A 290 -3.05 15.07 11.31
C GLN A 290 -3.66 13.67 11.16
N LYS A 291 -4.89 13.58 10.65
CA LYS A 291 -5.56 12.29 10.39
C LYS A 291 -4.83 11.45 9.36
N LEU A 292 -4.45 12.06 8.23
CA LEU A 292 -3.76 11.37 7.14
C LEU A 292 -2.43 10.75 7.59
N PHE A 293 -1.62 11.51 8.34
CA PHE A 293 -0.27 11.10 8.70
C PHE A 293 -0.15 10.39 10.04
N VAL A 294 -1.05 10.60 11.00
CA VAL A 294 -0.89 10.09 12.37
C VAL A 294 -2.12 9.33 12.84
N THR A 295 -3.27 9.99 12.95
CA THR A 295 -4.44 9.41 13.63
C THR A 295 -4.99 8.17 12.90
N ASN A 296 -5.16 8.24 11.57
CA ASN A 296 -5.72 7.12 10.81
C ASN A 296 -4.73 5.95 10.71
N PRO A 297 -3.44 6.15 10.39
CA PRO A 297 -2.45 5.08 10.42
C PRO A 297 -2.37 4.37 11.79
N GLN A 298 -2.32 5.13 12.89
CA GLN A 298 -2.28 4.55 14.23
C GLN A 298 -3.53 3.71 14.51
N ARG A 299 -4.71 4.17 14.10
CA ARG A 299 -5.96 3.45 14.31
C ARG A 299 -6.03 2.08 13.61
N ILE A 300 -5.29 1.89 12.50
CA ILE A 300 -5.36 0.65 11.72
C ILE A 300 -4.10 -0.22 11.79
N PHE A 301 -2.98 0.32 12.27
CA PHE A 301 -1.70 -0.39 12.35
C PHE A 301 -1.13 -0.51 13.76
N GLU A 302 -1.78 0.04 14.80
CA GLU A 302 -1.39 -0.18 16.20
C GLU A 302 -2.35 -1.12 16.90
#